data_AF-A0A850MEU3-F1
#
_entry.id   AF-A0A850MEU3-F1
#
_cell.length_a   1.000
_cell.length_b   1.000
_cell.length_c   1.000
_cell.angle_alpha   90.00
_cell.angle_beta   90.00
_cell.angle_gamma   90.00
#
_symmetry.space_group_name_H-M   'P 1'
#
loop_
_entity.id
_entity.type
_entity.pdbx_description
1 polymer ?
#
loop_
_entity_poly.entity_id
_entity_poly.type
_entity_poly.pdbx_seq_one_letter_code
_entity_poly.pdbx_strand_id
1 'polypeptide(L)'
;MIQEYFNLPIALKNDYIQSYVREAYKFYKDHGVKKTYAFYAIDLIIRYLIKLGSSWPRERNVLYIAALYIASRHPFSHPNPTSRLEFAKRFQIKTSSINWYVTRITNELEFFKVYDSHSRPYFIDSSGIIHVLTASISRTRVNEHFIRQVALDEPIEINIIADEIVAQLVDKLRLIPSIFKRELRRLILSFIEREIP
;
A
#
# COMPACT_ATOMS: atom_id res chain seq x y z
N MET A 1 -9.37 2.37 -16.49
CA MET A 1 -8.84 2.02 -15.15
C MET A 1 -9.95 2.11 -14.08
N ILE A 2 -11.13 1.52 -14.33
CA ILE A 2 -12.27 1.41 -13.39
C ILE A 2 -12.73 -0.06 -13.25
N GLN A 3 -12.25 -0.96 -14.12
CA GLN A 3 -12.69 -2.36 -14.18
C GLN A 3 -12.30 -3.21 -12.96
N GLU A 4 -11.27 -2.85 -12.19
CA GLU A 4 -10.89 -3.65 -11.00
C GLU A 4 -11.84 -3.47 -9.80
N TYR A 5 -12.63 -2.39 -9.75
CA TYR A 5 -13.56 -2.12 -8.63
C TYR A 5 -14.87 -2.91 -8.70
N PHE A 6 -15.18 -3.54 -9.84
CA PHE A 6 -16.40 -4.35 -10.02
C PHE A 6 -16.23 -5.83 -9.68
N ASN A 7 -15.03 -6.26 -9.27
CA ASN A 7 -14.76 -7.67 -9.02
C ASN A 7 -15.15 -8.13 -7.62
N LEU A 8 -15.37 -7.24 -6.64
CA LEU A 8 -15.68 -7.67 -5.26
C LEU A 8 -17.04 -8.41 -5.17
N PRO A 9 -18.17 -7.87 -5.70
CA PRO A 9 -19.44 -8.59 -5.66
C PRO A 9 -19.42 -9.90 -6.45
N ILE A 10 -18.63 -9.95 -7.53
CA ILE A 10 -18.46 -11.15 -8.36
C ILE A 10 -17.63 -12.20 -7.61
N ALA A 11 -16.50 -11.81 -7.04
CA ALA A 11 -15.62 -12.68 -6.26
C ALA A 11 -16.34 -13.27 -5.04
N LEU A 12 -17.21 -12.51 -4.39
CA LEU A 12 -18.00 -12.99 -3.26
C LEU A 12 -19.07 -14.02 -3.65
N LYS A 13 -19.33 -14.29 -4.94
CA LYS A 13 -20.14 -15.44 -5.35
C LYS A 13 -19.39 -16.77 -5.27
N ASN A 14 -18.06 -16.74 -5.14
CA ASN A 14 -17.25 -17.93 -4.97
C ASN A 14 -17.26 -18.39 -3.50
N ASP A 15 -17.78 -19.59 -3.25
CA ASP A 15 -17.91 -20.18 -1.90
C ASP A 15 -16.57 -20.28 -1.15
N TYR A 16 -15.47 -20.53 -1.87
CA TYR A 16 -14.14 -20.55 -1.27
C TYR A 16 -13.76 -19.16 -0.76
N ILE A 17 -13.93 -18.11 -1.55
CA ILE A 17 -13.64 -16.73 -1.11
C ILE A 17 -14.54 -16.38 0.09
N GLN A 18 -15.83 -16.73 0.05
CA GLN A 18 -16.71 -16.52 1.20
C GLN A 18 -16.21 -17.23 2.47
N SER A 19 -15.67 -18.45 2.35
CA SER A 19 -15.11 -19.17 3.51
C SER A 19 -13.96 -18.40 4.14
N TYR A 20 -13.04 -17.86 3.34
CA TYR A 20 -11.93 -17.03 3.83
C TYR A 20 -12.44 -15.74 4.50
N VAL A 21 -13.45 -15.09 3.93
CA VAL A 21 -14.02 -13.86 4.48
C VAL A 21 -14.66 -14.11 5.84
N ARG A 22 -15.47 -15.16 5.97
CA ARG A 22 -16.15 -15.51 7.22
C ARG A 22 -15.14 -15.92 8.30
N GLU A 23 -14.16 -16.75 7.94
CA GLU A 23 -13.10 -17.19 8.85
C GLU A 23 -12.18 -16.05 9.28
N ALA A 24 -11.74 -15.19 8.35
CA ALA A 24 -10.92 -14.02 8.67
C ALA A 24 -11.67 -13.05 9.58
N TYR A 25 -12.95 -12.77 9.29
CA TYR A 25 -13.76 -11.88 10.13
C TYR A 25 -13.93 -12.44 11.54
N LYS A 26 -14.24 -13.74 11.66
CA LYS A 26 -14.32 -14.42 12.97
C LYS A 26 -12.97 -14.34 13.70
N PHE A 27 -11.88 -14.69 13.03
CA PHE A 27 -10.52 -14.61 13.57
C PHE A 27 -10.21 -13.21 14.11
N TYR A 28 -10.48 -12.15 13.34
CA TYR A 28 -10.23 -10.77 13.77
C TYR A 28 -11.12 -10.34 14.95
N LYS A 29 -12.40 -10.76 14.94
CA LYS A 29 -13.33 -10.49 16.04
C LYS A 29 -12.84 -11.14 17.33
N ASP A 30 -12.46 -12.41 17.28
CA ASP A 30 -12.00 -13.18 18.44
C ASP A 30 -10.69 -12.61 19.04
N HIS A 31 -9.88 -11.91 18.23
CA HIS A 31 -8.65 -11.24 18.66
C HIS A 31 -8.81 -9.74 18.99
N GLY A 32 -10.04 -9.22 19.06
CA GLY A 32 -10.32 -7.84 19.44
C GLY A 32 -9.80 -6.80 18.43
N VAL A 33 -9.73 -7.14 17.15
CA VAL A 33 -9.25 -6.23 16.10
C VAL A 33 -10.32 -5.18 15.79
N LYS A 34 -9.91 -3.91 15.69
CA LYS A 34 -10.80 -2.82 15.28
C LYS A 34 -11.41 -3.10 13.91
N LYS A 35 -12.73 -2.88 13.76
CA LYS A 35 -13.49 -3.15 12.53
C LYS A 35 -12.84 -2.56 11.27
N THR A 36 -12.33 -1.33 11.35
CA THR A 36 -11.66 -0.66 10.22
C THR A 36 -10.46 -1.45 9.69
N TYR A 37 -9.59 -1.94 10.58
CA TYR A 37 -8.46 -2.78 10.19
C TYR A 37 -8.91 -4.17 9.73
N ALA A 38 -9.92 -4.75 10.37
CA ALA A 38 -10.46 -6.05 9.98
C ALA A 38 -11.00 -6.02 8.54
N PHE A 39 -11.84 -5.04 8.20
CA PHE A 39 -12.40 -4.93 6.85
C PHE A 39 -11.33 -4.63 5.80
N TYR A 40 -10.36 -3.75 6.12
CA TYR A 40 -9.26 -3.50 5.18
C TYR A 40 -8.40 -4.75 4.97
N ALA A 41 -8.08 -5.50 6.03
CA ALA A 41 -7.35 -6.76 5.90
C ALA A 41 -8.14 -7.83 5.12
N ILE A 42 -9.47 -7.88 5.27
CA ILE A 42 -10.33 -8.78 4.48
C ILE A 42 -10.31 -8.40 3.01
N ASP A 43 -10.40 -7.10 2.69
CA ASP A 43 -10.29 -6.61 1.31
C ASP A 43 -8.95 -7.03 0.67
N LEU A 44 -7.84 -6.88 1.40
CA LEU A 44 -6.52 -7.35 0.95
C LEU A 44 -6.50 -8.85 0.67
N ILE A 45 -7.12 -9.66 1.54
CA ILE A 45 -7.24 -11.11 1.34
C ILE A 45 -8.02 -11.39 0.06
N ILE A 46 -9.19 -10.77 -0.14
CA ILE A 46 -10.01 -11.01 -1.33
C ILE A 46 -9.24 -10.66 -2.60
N ARG A 47 -8.61 -9.48 -2.66
CA ARG A 47 -7.82 -9.06 -3.84
C ARG A 47 -6.64 -10.00 -4.10
N TYR A 48 -5.92 -10.39 -3.06
CA TYR A 48 -4.81 -11.34 -3.17
C TYR A 48 -5.29 -12.70 -3.71
N LEU A 49 -6.39 -13.20 -3.18
CA LEU A 49 -7.04 -14.43 -3.61
C LEU A 49 -7.48 -14.39 -5.09
N ILE A 50 -8.02 -13.26 -5.55
CA ILE A 50 -8.37 -13.07 -6.97
C ILE A 50 -7.13 -13.16 -7.86
N LYS A 51 -6.01 -12.54 -7.46
CA LYS A 51 -4.74 -12.59 -8.23
C LYS A 51 -4.14 -14.00 -8.27
N LEU A 52 -4.29 -14.79 -7.21
CA LEU A 52 -3.79 -16.17 -7.15
C LEU A 52 -4.60 -17.17 -8.00
N GLY A 53 -5.84 -16.83 -8.37
CA GLY A 53 -6.75 -17.75 -9.04
C GLY A 53 -6.93 -19.04 -8.22
N SER A 54 -6.58 -20.19 -8.81
CA SER A 54 -6.79 -21.50 -8.16
C SER A 54 -5.71 -21.91 -7.14
N SER A 55 -4.69 -21.09 -6.90
CA SER A 55 -3.54 -21.43 -6.02
C SER A 55 -3.76 -20.98 -4.57
N TRP A 56 -4.76 -21.54 -3.90
CA TRP A 56 -5.25 -21.05 -2.61
C TRP A 56 -4.29 -21.31 -1.43
N PRO A 57 -4.05 -20.33 -0.53
CA PRO A 57 -3.19 -20.47 0.64
C PRO A 57 -3.66 -21.52 1.66
N ARG A 58 -2.81 -22.50 2.01
CA ARG A 58 -3.18 -23.52 3.02
C ARG A 58 -3.17 -22.98 4.45
N GLU A 59 -2.23 -22.09 4.78
CA GLU A 59 -2.04 -21.53 6.12
C GLU A 59 -2.88 -20.26 6.33
N ARG A 60 -4.21 -20.43 6.43
CA ARG A 60 -5.18 -19.32 6.50
C ARG A 60 -4.91 -18.33 7.63
N ASN A 61 -4.62 -18.81 8.85
CA ASN A 61 -4.33 -17.92 9.98
C ASN A 61 -3.11 -17.03 9.72
N VAL A 62 -2.05 -17.57 9.12
CA VAL A 62 -0.85 -16.80 8.78
C VAL A 62 -1.18 -15.73 7.74
N LEU A 63 -1.99 -16.08 6.73
CA LEU A 63 -2.49 -15.12 5.74
C LEU A 63 -3.27 -13.97 6.42
N TYR A 64 -4.17 -14.29 7.36
CA TYR A 64 -4.96 -13.29 8.08
C TYR A 64 -4.08 -12.36 8.89
N ILE A 65 -3.13 -12.92 9.64
CA ILE A 65 -2.21 -12.14 10.45
C ILE A 65 -1.32 -11.25 9.56
N ALA A 66 -0.86 -11.74 8.41
CA ALA A 66 -0.08 -10.96 7.46
C ALA A 66 -0.87 -9.81 6.83
N ALA A 67 -2.11 -10.06 6.41
CA ALA A 67 -3.00 -9.02 5.88
C ALA A 67 -3.30 -7.95 6.95
N LEU A 68 -3.53 -8.37 8.20
CA LEU A 68 -3.71 -7.45 9.32
C LEU A 68 -2.45 -6.63 9.61
N TYR A 69 -1.27 -7.23 9.52
CA TYR A 69 0.00 -6.52 9.67
C TYR A 69 0.10 -5.39 8.63
N ILE A 70 -0.19 -5.69 7.35
CA ILE A 70 -0.20 -4.69 6.26
C ILE A 70 -1.22 -3.58 6.57
N ALA A 71 -2.45 -3.95 6.93
CA ALA A 71 -3.51 -3.00 7.26
C ALA A 71 -3.14 -2.07 8.44
N SER A 72 -2.44 -2.60 9.45
CA SER A 72 -1.97 -1.83 10.61
C SER A 72 -0.78 -0.91 10.31
N ARG A 73 -0.18 -1.07 9.13
CA ARG A 73 1.01 -0.35 8.64
C ARG A 73 0.67 0.60 7.49
N HIS A 74 -0.56 1.11 7.44
CA HIS A 74 -0.93 2.24 6.59
C HIS A 74 -0.16 3.52 7.00
N PRO A 75 0.25 4.42 6.09
CA PRO A 75 1.01 5.63 6.45
C PRO A 75 0.40 6.45 7.59
N PHE A 76 -0.93 6.65 7.59
CA PHE A 76 -1.64 7.37 8.66
C PHE A 76 -1.69 6.65 10.00
N SER A 77 -1.24 5.40 10.08
CA SER A 77 -1.07 4.69 11.34
C SER A 77 0.26 5.03 12.02
N HIS A 78 1.11 5.88 11.43
CA HIS A 78 2.31 6.38 12.09
C HIS A 78 1.95 7.29 13.28
N PRO A 79 2.62 7.15 14.44
CA PRO A 79 3.67 6.17 14.73
C PRO A 79 3.11 4.79 15.09
N ASN A 80 3.64 3.73 14.46
CA ASN A 80 3.39 2.35 14.88
C ASN A 80 4.71 1.69 15.31
N PRO A 81 4.96 1.56 16.64
CA PRO A 81 6.20 1.00 17.15
C PRO A 81 6.33 -0.51 16.94
N THR A 82 5.20 -1.22 16.80
CA THR A 82 5.11 -2.68 16.85
C THR A 82 5.92 -3.36 15.76
N SER A 83 7.12 -3.83 16.07
CA SER A 83 7.95 -4.57 15.12
C SER A 83 7.21 -5.81 14.59
N ARG A 84 7.62 -6.29 13.42
CA ARG A 84 7.02 -7.52 12.87
C ARG A 84 7.25 -8.74 13.78
N LEU A 85 8.36 -8.76 14.54
CA LEU A 85 8.65 -9.78 15.55
C LEU A 85 7.63 -9.73 16.70
N GLU A 86 7.37 -8.55 17.26
CA GLU A 86 6.36 -8.38 18.32
C GLU A 86 4.96 -8.74 17.81
N PHE A 87 4.66 -8.35 16.56
CA PHE A 87 3.41 -8.71 15.91
C PHE A 87 3.27 -10.23 15.77
N ALA A 88 4.33 -10.93 15.35
CA ALA A 88 4.34 -12.39 15.25
C ALA A 88 4.14 -13.08 16.60
N LYS A 89 4.82 -12.58 17.64
CA LYS A 89 4.68 -13.07 19.02
C LYS A 89 3.25 -12.95 19.54
N ARG A 90 2.55 -11.84 19.26
CA ARG A 90 1.15 -11.62 19.67
C ARG A 90 0.21 -12.73 19.17
N PHE A 91 0.48 -13.28 17.99
CA PHE A 91 -0.33 -14.33 17.38
C PHE A 91 0.30 -15.72 17.44
N GLN A 92 1.40 -15.88 18.19
CA GLN A 92 2.10 -17.15 18.36
C GLN A 92 2.51 -17.83 17.03
N ILE A 93 2.92 -17.05 16.03
CA ILE A 93 3.40 -17.57 14.74
C ILE A 93 4.86 -17.18 14.48
N LYS A 94 5.52 -17.91 13.57
CA LYS A 94 6.89 -17.62 13.16
C LYS A 94 6.94 -16.31 12.37
N THR A 95 7.88 -15.43 12.70
CA THR A 95 8.12 -14.18 11.96
C THR A 95 8.41 -14.43 10.48
N SER A 96 9.08 -15.53 10.15
CA SER A 96 9.35 -15.93 8.76
C SER A 96 8.08 -16.20 7.96
N SER A 97 7.06 -16.80 8.58
CA SER A 97 5.75 -17.05 7.93
C SER A 97 5.03 -15.73 7.63
N ILE A 98 5.07 -14.76 8.55
CA ILE A 98 4.55 -13.40 8.29
C ILE A 98 5.35 -12.74 7.17
N ASN A 99 6.68 -12.80 7.21
CA ASN A 99 7.54 -12.19 6.18
C ASN A 99 7.19 -12.69 4.79
N TRP A 100 6.98 -14.00 4.66
CA TRP A 100 6.64 -14.62 3.39
C TRP A 100 5.30 -14.09 2.85
N TYR A 101 4.23 -14.14 3.65
CA TYR A 101 2.91 -13.67 3.19
C TYR A 101 2.86 -12.16 3.01
N VAL A 102 3.50 -11.36 3.87
CA VAL A 102 3.56 -9.91 3.68
C VAL A 102 4.25 -9.59 2.36
N THR A 103 5.37 -10.24 2.06
CA THR A 103 6.08 -10.05 0.79
C THR A 103 5.20 -10.44 -0.39
N ARG A 104 4.59 -11.64 -0.35
CA ARG A 104 3.69 -12.11 -1.40
C ARG A 104 2.52 -11.17 -1.64
N ILE A 105 1.75 -10.82 -0.61
CA ILE A 105 0.59 -9.91 -0.72
C ILE A 105 1.04 -8.57 -1.30
N THR A 106 2.09 -7.97 -0.73
CA THR A 106 2.55 -6.64 -1.18
C THR A 106 3.09 -6.65 -2.60
N ASN A 107 3.66 -7.75 -3.07
CA ASN A 107 4.18 -7.84 -4.44
C ASN A 107 3.05 -8.12 -5.44
N GLU A 108 2.17 -9.10 -5.18
CA GLU A 108 1.05 -9.43 -6.07
C GLU A 108 0.03 -8.28 -6.19
N LEU A 109 -0.10 -7.46 -5.14
CA LEU A 109 -0.96 -6.27 -5.13
C LEU A 109 -0.17 -4.97 -5.38
N GLU A 110 1.10 -5.06 -5.75
CA GLU A 110 1.93 -3.92 -6.20
C GLU A 110 1.99 -2.74 -5.21
N PHE A 111 2.06 -3.04 -3.91
CA PHE A 111 2.16 -2.03 -2.87
C PHE A 111 3.47 -1.24 -2.95
N PHE A 112 3.36 0.07 -2.82
CA PHE A 112 4.50 0.95 -2.60
C PHE A 112 4.87 0.93 -1.12
N LYS A 113 6.18 0.88 -0.83
CA LYS A 113 6.71 0.84 0.53
C LYS A 113 7.42 2.14 0.84
N VAL A 114 7.04 2.78 1.94
CA VAL A 114 7.79 3.90 2.54
C VAL A 114 8.27 3.49 3.92
N TYR A 115 9.40 4.04 4.35
CA TYR A 115 10.03 3.67 5.60
C TYR A 115 10.09 4.86 6.54
N ASP A 116 9.84 4.60 7.83
CA ASP A 116 10.07 5.60 8.87
C ASP A 116 11.57 5.73 9.21
N SER A 117 11.90 6.58 10.18
CA SER A 117 13.27 6.79 10.65
C SER A 117 13.93 5.55 11.27
N HIS A 118 13.15 4.53 11.63
CA HIS A 118 13.62 3.25 12.18
C HIS A 118 13.59 2.13 11.13
N SER A 119 13.50 2.48 9.85
CA SER A 119 13.41 1.52 8.74
C SER A 119 12.22 0.55 8.84
N ARG A 120 11.13 0.96 9.50
CA ARG A 120 9.90 0.15 9.56
C ARG A 120 9.05 0.45 8.32
N PRO A 121 8.58 -0.58 7.60
CA PRO A 121 7.82 -0.37 6.38
C PRO A 121 6.37 0.04 6.69
N TYR A 122 5.88 0.98 5.89
CA TYR A 122 4.49 1.35 5.75
C TYR A 122 4.07 1.13 4.29
N PHE A 123 2.84 0.68 4.10
CA PHE A 123 2.37 0.16 2.82
C PHE A 123 1.32 1.09 2.22
N ILE A 124 1.61 1.61 1.03
CA ILE A 124 0.69 2.40 0.21
C ILE A 124 0.11 1.47 -0.85
N ASP A 125 -1.20 1.26 -0.77
CA ASP A 125 -1.97 0.42 -1.68
C ASP A 125 -2.02 1.04 -3.09
N SER A 126 -1.65 0.27 -4.11
CA SER A 126 -1.69 0.71 -5.52
C SER A 126 -3.12 1.01 -5.98
N SER A 127 -4.12 0.30 -5.45
CA SER A 127 -5.53 0.59 -5.70
C SER A 127 -6.09 1.65 -4.74
N GLY A 128 -5.27 2.19 -3.83
CA GLY A 128 -5.70 3.14 -2.81
C GLY A 128 -5.70 4.60 -3.29
N ILE A 129 -6.49 5.42 -2.60
CA ILE A 129 -6.60 6.85 -2.92
C ILE A 129 -5.27 7.60 -2.84
N ILE A 130 -4.39 7.22 -1.89
CA ILE A 130 -3.05 7.81 -1.77
C ILE A 130 -2.25 7.60 -3.04
N HIS A 131 -2.25 6.37 -3.59
CA HIS A 131 -1.52 6.08 -4.81
C HIS A 131 -2.11 6.81 -6.01
N VAL A 132 -3.44 6.74 -6.20
CA VAL A 132 -4.12 7.38 -7.34
C VAL A 132 -3.88 8.88 -7.37
N LEU A 133 -4.02 9.56 -6.22
CA LEU A 133 -3.76 11.00 -6.14
C LEU A 133 -2.28 11.31 -6.32
N THR A 134 -1.38 10.51 -5.75
CA THR A 134 0.07 10.66 -5.95
C THR A 134 0.42 10.59 -7.43
N ALA A 135 -0.04 9.55 -8.14
CA ALA A 135 0.20 9.37 -9.56
C ALA A 135 -0.38 10.51 -10.40
N SER A 136 -1.60 10.95 -10.11
CA SER A 136 -2.24 12.07 -10.80
C SER A 136 -1.47 13.38 -10.62
N ILE A 137 -1.07 13.70 -9.39
CA ILE A 137 -0.34 14.94 -9.08
C ILE A 137 1.05 14.91 -9.72
N SER A 138 1.77 13.79 -9.60
CA SER A 138 3.07 13.63 -10.25
C SER A 138 2.97 13.84 -11.75
N ARG A 139 1.99 13.19 -12.41
CA ARG A 139 1.77 13.35 -13.85
C ARG A 139 1.46 14.79 -14.24
N THR A 140 0.58 15.47 -13.51
CA THR A 140 0.23 16.86 -13.79
C THR A 140 1.46 17.77 -13.69
N ARG A 141 2.29 17.61 -12.65
CA ARG A 141 3.49 18.44 -12.46
C ARG A 141 4.56 18.17 -13.50
N VAL A 142 4.86 16.90 -13.78
CA VAL A 142 5.82 16.54 -14.82
C VAL A 142 5.38 17.12 -16.17
N ASN A 143 4.11 16.95 -16.54
CA ASN A 143 3.59 17.50 -17.79
C ASN A 143 3.67 19.04 -17.85
N GLU A 144 3.40 19.74 -16.75
CA GLU A 144 3.51 21.20 -16.70
C GLU A 144 4.94 21.66 -17.02
N HIS A 145 5.95 21.01 -16.44
CA HIS A 145 7.36 21.33 -16.70
C HIS A 145 7.78 21.01 -18.13
N PHE A 146 7.32 19.91 -18.71
CA PHE A 146 7.55 19.61 -20.13
C PHE A 146 6.90 20.65 -21.07
N ILE A 147 5.68 21.09 -20.76
CA ILE A 147 5.01 22.13 -21.54
C ILE A 147 5.80 23.45 -21.44
N ARG A 148 6.27 23.82 -20.25
CA ARG A 148 7.11 25.01 -20.05
C ARG A 148 8.42 24.94 -20.82
N GLN A 149 9.09 23.80 -20.82
CA GLN A 149 10.29 23.59 -21.62
C GLN A 149 10.03 23.88 -23.10
N VAL A 150 8.96 23.31 -23.67
CA VAL A 150 8.67 23.49 -25.10
C VAL A 150 8.18 24.91 -25.42
N ALA A 151 7.36 25.50 -24.55
CA ALA A 151 6.73 26.80 -24.80
C ALA A 151 7.63 28.00 -24.48
N LEU A 152 8.55 27.85 -23.51
CA LEU A 152 9.33 28.94 -22.92
C LEU A 152 10.85 28.69 -22.98
N ASP A 153 11.30 27.54 -23.50
CA ASP A 153 12.71 27.11 -23.49
C ASP A 153 13.30 27.02 -22.07
N GLU A 154 12.45 26.75 -21.07
CA GLU A 154 12.85 26.57 -19.67
C GLU A 154 13.49 25.18 -19.47
N PRO A 155 14.70 25.06 -18.88
CA PRO A 155 15.31 23.77 -18.63
C PRO A 155 14.52 22.94 -17.60
N ILE A 156 14.45 21.63 -17.81
CA ILE A 156 13.81 20.71 -16.84
C ILE A 156 14.75 20.50 -15.64
N GLU A 157 14.34 21.00 -14.48
CA GLU A 157 15.04 20.78 -13.21
C GLU A 157 14.32 19.71 -12.37
N ILE A 158 14.72 18.44 -12.54
CA ILE A 158 14.07 17.27 -11.92
C ILE A 158 13.94 17.40 -10.38
N ASN A 159 14.93 18.01 -9.72
CA ASN A 159 14.87 18.25 -8.27
C ASN A 159 13.73 19.19 -7.88
N ILE A 160 13.49 20.25 -8.64
CA ILE A 160 12.40 21.19 -8.40
C ILE A 160 11.06 20.48 -8.57
N ILE A 161 10.90 19.69 -9.64
CA ILE A 161 9.68 18.90 -9.89
C ILE A 161 9.40 17.96 -8.71
N ALA A 162 10.41 17.22 -8.25
CA ALA A 162 10.26 16.31 -7.13
C ALA A 162 9.86 17.04 -5.84
N ASP A 163 10.48 18.18 -5.55
CA ASP A 163 10.18 18.98 -4.36
C ASP A 163 8.76 19.59 -4.41
N GLU A 164 8.31 20.05 -5.58
CA GLU A 164 6.95 20.55 -5.78
C GLU A 164 5.88 19.48 -5.60
N ILE A 165 6.11 18.28 -6.17
CA ILE A 165 5.20 17.14 -6.00
C ILE A 165 5.12 16.78 -4.51
N VAL A 166 6.26 16.62 -3.84
CA VAL A 166 6.30 16.27 -2.41
C VAL A 166 5.62 17.33 -1.56
N ALA A 167 5.88 18.61 -1.82
CA ALA A 167 5.21 19.70 -1.11
C ALA A 167 3.69 19.68 -1.31
N GLN A 168 3.22 19.35 -2.52
CA GLN A 168 1.80 19.20 -2.78
C GLN A 168 1.18 18.01 -2.03
N LEU A 169 1.84 16.85 -2.02
CA LEU A 169 1.33 15.64 -1.38
C LEU A 169 1.35 15.71 0.14
N VAL A 170 2.44 16.21 0.72
CA VAL A 170 2.70 16.20 2.17
C VAL A 170 2.21 17.47 2.84
N ASP A 171 2.56 18.64 2.30
CA ASP A 171 2.34 19.91 3.00
C ASP A 171 0.95 20.49 2.69
N LYS A 172 0.56 20.50 1.40
CA LYS A 172 -0.73 21.08 0.95
C LYS A 172 -1.91 20.13 1.18
N LEU A 173 -1.85 18.92 0.64
CA LEU A 173 -2.97 17.98 0.67
C LEU A 173 -2.95 17.02 1.86
N ARG A 174 -1.81 16.91 2.55
CA ARG A 174 -1.61 16.04 3.73
C ARG A 174 -2.03 14.59 3.47
N LEU A 175 -1.79 14.09 2.26
CA LEU A 175 -2.13 12.71 1.85
C LEU A 175 -1.19 11.68 2.48
N ILE A 176 0.02 12.10 2.85
CA ILE A 176 1.05 11.27 3.47
C ILE A 176 1.67 12.05 4.62
N PRO A 177 1.84 11.44 5.82
CA PRO A 177 2.49 12.11 6.95
C PRO A 177 3.90 12.61 6.64
N SER A 178 4.27 13.77 7.21
CA SER A 178 5.53 14.46 6.93
C SER A 178 6.80 13.69 7.28
N ILE A 179 6.72 12.71 8.18
CA ILE A 179 7.84 11.82 8.49
C ILE A 179 8.33 11.05 7.25
N PHE A 180 7.47 10.81 6.28
CA PHE A 180 7.80 10.10 5.03
C PHE A 180 8.29 11.03 3.92
N LYS A 181 8.39 12.35 4.16
CA LYS A 181 8.73 13.36 3.13
C LYS A 181 10.03 13.02 2.38
N ARG A 182 11.09 12.66 3.11
CA ARG A 182 12.39 12.30 2.53
C ARG A 182 12.30 11.05 1.65
N GLU A 183 11.61 10.02 2.13
CA GLU A 183 11.48 8.76 1.40
C GLU A 183 10.60 8.92 0.16
N LEU A 184 9.52 9.69 0.28
CA LEU A 184 8.64 10.01 -0.84
C LEU A 184 9.38 10.82 -1.92
N ARG A 185 10.20 11.81 -1.53
CA ARG A 185 11.07 12.56 -2.46
C ARG A 185 11.99 11.61 -3.21
N ARG A 186 12.66 10.70 -2.51
CA ARG A 186 13.55 9.69 -3.12
C ARG A 186 12.82 8.83 -4.15
N LEU A 187 11.60 8.37 -3.82
CA LEU A 187 10.79 7.56 -4.73
C LEU A 187 10.35 8.35 -5.96
N ILE A 188 9.86 9.57 -5.79
CA ILE A 188 9.43 10.44 -6.90
C ILE A 188 10.60 10.76 -7.81
N LEU A 189 11.76 11.13 -7.25
CA LEU A 189 12.96 11.41 -8.04
C LEU A 189 13.34 10.20 -8.90
N SER A 190 13.41 9.01 -8.30
CA SER A 190 13.75 7.78 -9.02
C SER A 190 12.72 7.39 -10.09
N PHE A 191 11.47 7.86 -9.96
CA PHE A 191 10.44 7.66 -10.97
C PHE A 191 10.63 8.63 -12.14
N ILE A 192 10.84 9.92 -11.85
CA ILE A 192 11.05 10.94 -12.87
C ILE A 192 12.31 10.62 -13.70
N GLU A 193 13.41 10.24 -13.04
CA GLU A 193 14.68 9.86 -13.71
C GLU A 193 14.55 8.64 -14.64
N ARG A 194 13.54 7.79 -14.46
CA ARG A 194 13.30 6.65 -15.36
C ARG A 194 12.47 7.01 -16.58
N GLU A 195 11.61 8.03 -16.45
CA GLU A 195 10.66 8.44 -17.48
C GLU A 195 11.19 9.61 -18.32
N ILE A 196 12.10 10.42 -17.77
CA ILE A 196 12.77 11.53 -18.45
C ILE A 196 14.20 11.10 -18.81
N PRO A 197 14.49 10.77 -20.08
CA PRO A 197 15.83 10.46 -20.56
C PRO A 197 16.77 11.68 -20.60
#